data_AF-A0A257R0I1-F1
#
_entry.id   AF-A0A257R0I1-F1
#
_cell.length_a   1.000
_cell.length_b   1.000
_cell.length_c   1.000
_cell.angle_alpha   90.00
_cell.angle_beta   90.00
_cell.angle_gamma   90.00
#
_symmetry.space_group_name_H-M   'P 1'
#
loop_
_entity.id
_entity.type
_entity.pdbx_description
1 polymer ?
#
loop_
_entity_poly.entity_id
_entity_poly.type
_entity_poly.pdbx_seq_one_letter_code
_entity_poly.pdbx_strand_id
1 'polypeptide(L)'
;MSTDTTQGPGTTWSGPLISGTKKDADAYGPANTGLAVLRQIVTLTQNGTNTVSGEIVLPKGSQIVDILADTTTAWNSGTSDTLSVGVTAGGTDYASGVSTATAERVRPTFTAAQLSAMLDIGTNTSVYATVTPSGTAATAGSTTVTILYVQTVQAA
;
A
#
# COMPACT_ATOMS: atom_id res chain seq x y z
N MET A 1 18.82 26.62 -7.26
CA MET A 1 17.37 26.79 -7.01
C MET A 1 16.98 25.80 -5.93
N SER A 2 16.68 26.27 -4.72
CA SER A 2 16.12 25.44 -3.66
C SER A 2 14.64 25.26 -3.95
N THR A 3 14.21 24.07 -4.33
CA THR A 3 12.79 23.75 -4.45
C THR A 3 12.25 23.54 -3.04
N ASP A 4 11.93 24.66 -2.39
CA ASP A 4 11.07 24.68 -1.21
C ASP A 4 9.69 24.18 -1.64
N THR A 5 9.48 22.87 -1.56
CA THR A 5 8.15 22.29 -1.55
C THR A 5 7.64 22.44 -0.12
N THR A 6 7.26 23.65 0.27
CA THR A 6 6.62 23.91 1.55
C THR A 6 5.28 23.17 1.49
N GLN A 7 5.29 21.93 1.97
CA GLN A 7 4.10 21.15 2.26
C GLN A 7 3.22 22.08 3.11
N GLY A 8 2.07 22.50 2.57
CA GLY A 8 1.17 23.42 3.26
C GLY A 8 0.89 22.92 4.68
N PRO A 9 0.65 23.81 5.67
CA PRO A 9 0.60 23.44 7.08
C PRO A 9 -0.40 22.31 7.28
N GLY A 10 0.13 21.08 7.37
CA GLY A 10 -0.67 19.88 7.42
C GLY A 10 -1.48 19.88 8.72
N THR A 11 -2.74 19.52 8.64
CA THR A 11 -3.48 19.13 9.85
C THR A 11 -3.08 17.70 10.19
N THR A 12 -2.73 17.46 11.45
CA THR A 12 -2.46 16.10 11.95
C THR A 12 -3.59 15.69 12.87
N TRP A 13 -4.06 14.45 12.71
CA TRP A 13 -4.93 13.79 13.67
C TRP A 13 -4.10 12.74 14.37
N SER A 14 -4.10 12.76 15.71
CA SER A 14 -3.40 11.76 16.54
C SER A 14 -4.21 10.49 16.77
N GLY A 15 -5.42 10.43 16.21
CA GLY A 15 -6.34 9.30 16.32
C GLY A 15 -7.19 9.13 15.06
N PRO A 16 -7.97 8.05 14.99
CA PRO A 16 -8.76 7.71 13.81
C PRO A 16 -9.83 8.76 13.53
N LEU A 17 -10.04 9.04 12.25
CA LEU A 17 -11.14 9.87 11.80
C LEU A 17 -12.46 9.09 11.89
N ILE A 18 -13.26 9.45 12.89
CA ILE A 18 -14.61 8.94 13.09
C ILE A 18 -15.57 9.73 12.20
N SER A 19 -16.30 9.05 11.31
CA SER A 19 -17.26 9.68 10.40
C SER A 19 -18.63 9.01 10.47
N GLY A 20 -19.66 9.78 10.81
CA GLY A 20 -21.05 9.33 10.70
C GLY A 20 -22.03 10.19 11.50
N THR A 21 -23.32 9.90 11.35
CA THR A 21 -24.41 10.77 11.83
C THR A 21 -24.62 10.72 13.35
N LYS A 22 -24.04 9.72 14.02
CA LYS A 22 -24.20 9.49 15.45
C LYS A 22 -22.85 9.19 16.09
N LYS A 23 -22.29 10.18 16.79
CA LYS A 23 -20.97 10.13 17.41
C LYS A 23 -20.91 9.22 18.64
N ASP A 24 -21.96 9.20 19.44
CA ASP A 24 -22.00 8.48 20.72
C ASP A 24 -23.16 7.47 20.74
N ALA A 25 -23.01 6.35 21.44
CA ALA A 25 -24.10 5.39 21.63
C ALA A 25 -25.20 6.00 22.52
N ASP A 26 -26.45 5.63 22.27
CA ASP A 26 -27.59 6.07 23.07
C ASP A 26 -28.59 4.90 23.29
N ALA A 27 -29.71 5.19 23.93
CA ALA A 27 -30.76 4.22 24.21
C ALA A 27 -31.39 3.57 22.96
N TYR A 28 -31.14 4.13 21.77
CA TYR A 28 -31.67 3.68 20.48
C TYR A 28 -30.63 2.95 19.62
N GLY A 29 -29.41 2.71 20.15
CA GLY A 29 -28.42 1.83 19.52
C GLY A 29 -26.98 2.34 19.62
N PRO A 30 -26.03 1.62 18.99
CA PRO A 30 -24.63 2.02 18.97
C PRO A 30 -24.41 3.34 18.21
N ALA A 31 -23.23 3.93 18.38
CA ALA A 31 -22.79 5.03 17.54
C ALA A 31 -22.65 4.55 16.09
N ASN A 32 -23.05 5.38 15.12
CA ASN A 32 -22.90 5.07 13.70
C ASN A 32 -21.57 5.65 13.21
N THR A 33 -20.47 5.20 13.78
CA THR A 33 -19.13 5.69 13.48
C THR A 33 -18.49 4.79 12.43
N GLY A 34 -18.49 5.21 11.17
CA GLY A 34 -17.68 4.62 10.11
C GLY A 34 -16.23 5.07 10.21
N LEU A 35 -15.32 4.24 9.69
CA LEU A 35 -13.90 4.56 9.59
C LEU A 35 -13.59 5.20 8.24
N ALA A 36 -12.60 6.11 8.21
CA ALA A 36 -12.12 6.70 6.97
C ALA A 36 -11.08 5.79 6.29
N VAL A 37 -11.24 5.57 4.98
CA VAL A 37 -10.21 4.95 4.15
C VAL A 37 -9.23 6.04 3.70
N LEU A 38 -7.98 5.88 4.12
CA LEU A 38 -6.85 6.72 3.73
C LEU A 38 -6.05 6.01 2.64
N ARG A 39 -5.20 6.77 1.95
CA ARG A 39 -4.26 6.21 0.96
C ARG A 39 -2.85 6.72 1.17
N GLN A 40 -1.88 5.86 0.92
CA GLN A 40 -0.48 6.23 0.70
C GLN A 40 0.02 5.58 -0.59
N ILE A 41 1.03 6.18 -1.20
CA ILE A 41 1.57 5.74 -2.48
C ILE A 41 3.09 5.66 -2.45
N VAL A 42 3.64 4.76 -3.25
CA VAL A 42 5.07 4.76 -3.62
C VAL A 42 5.18 4.47 -5.11
N THR A 43 6.08 5.17 -5.80
CA THR A 43 6.36 4.93 -7.22
C THR A 43 7.68 4.20 -7.36
N LEU A 44 7.64 3.05 -8.02
CA LEU A 44 8.79 2.21 -8.34
C LEU A 44 9.13 2.46 -9.81
N THR A 45 10.31 2.99 -10.07
CA THR A 45 10.84 3.21 -11.42
C THR A 45 12.07 2.35 -11.59
N GLN A 46 12.21 1.69 -12.75
CA GLN A 46 13.40 0.92 -13.09
C GLN A 46 14.65 1.77 -12.82
N ASN A 47 15.65 1.15 -12.17
CA ASN A 47 16.88 1.82 -11.74
C ASN A 47 18.17 1.03 -12.06
N GLY A 48 18.11 0.12 -13.04
CA GLY A 48 19.23 -0.76 -13.42
C GLY A 48 19.40 -2.01 -12.55
N THR A 49 18.54 -2.23 -11.55
CA THR A 49 18.57 -3.43 -10.69
C THR A 49 17.43 -4.40 -11.01
N ASN A 50 17.61 -5.67 -10.62
CA ASN A 50 16.58 -6.71 -10.76
C ASN A 50 15.65 -6.80 -9.53
N THR A 51 15.71 -5.83 -8.62
CA THR A 51 14.83 -5.75 -7.45
C THR A 51 14.66 -4.28 -7.08
N VAL A 52 13.52 -3.71 -7.46
CA VAL A 52 13.20 -2.30 -7.20
C VAL A 52 12.15 -2.25 -6.10
N SER A 53 12.53 -1.69 -4.95
CA SER A 53 11.68 -1.66 -3.76
C SER A 53 11.47 -0.24 -3.24
N GLY A 54 10.32 0.00 -2.64
CA GLY A 54 9.95 1.27 -2.02
C GLY A 54 9.11 1.02 -0.76
N GLU A 55 9.37 1.81 0.27
CA GLU A 55 8.73 1.68 1.58
C GLU A 55 7.54 2.65 1.72
N ILE A 56 6.49 2.16 2.36
CA ILE A 56 5.31 2.89 2.81
C ILE A 56 5.19 2.64 4.31
N VAL A 57 5.16 3.71 5.12
CA VAL A 57 5.04 3.59 6.58
C VAL A 57 3.59 3.82 7.01
N LEU A 58 2.92 2.74 7.38
CA LEU A 58 1.55 2.75 7.89
C LEU A 58 1.53 2.81 9.43
N PRO A 59 0.52 3.46 10.04
CA PRO A 59 0.35 3.44 11.48
C PRO A 59 0.15 2.02 12.03
N LYS A 60 0.72 1.75 13.20
CA LYS A 60 0.54 0.47 13.92
C LYS A 60 -0.95 0.12 14.04
N GLY A 61 -1.30 -1.15 13.84
CA GLY A 61 -2.68 -1.62 13.96
C GLY A 61 -3.59 -1.31 12.77
N SER A 62 -3.07 -0.67 11.72
CA SER A 62 -3.90 -0.34 10.55
C SER A 62 -4.41 -1.60 9.86
N GLN A 63 -5.63 -1.51 9.34
CA GLN A 63 -6.17 -2.48 8.40
C GLN A 63 -5.82 -2.03 6.97
N ILE A 64 -5.21 -2.90 6.19
CA ILE A 64 -5.07 -2.71 4.74
C ILE A 64 -6.37 -3.18 4.07
N VAL A 65 -7.03 -2.28 3.35
CA VAL A 65 -8.31 -2.55 2.68
C VAL A 65 -8.09 -3.07 1.25
N ASP A 66 -7.13 -2.48 0.53
CA ASP A 66 -6.85 -2.84 -0.86
C ASP A 66 -5.45 -2.37 -1.26
N ILE A 67 -4.92 -2.99 -2.31
CA ILE A 67 -3.64 -2.64 -2.92
C ILE A 67 -3.89 -2.45 -4.41
N LEU A 68 -3.47 -1.30 -4.95
CA LEU A 68 -3.57 -1.01 -6.38
C LEU A 68 -2.18 -0.89 -6.96
N ALA A 69 -1.92 -1.58 -8.07
CA ALA A 69 -0.69 -1.46 -8.84
C ALA A 69 -0.99 -0.74 -10.15
N ASP A 70 -0.57 0.52 -10.26
CA ASP A 70 -0.74 1.35 -11.44
C ASP A 70 0.55 1.40 -12.26
N THR A 71 0.64 0.56 -13.28
CA THR A 71 1.79 0.54 -14.18
C THR A 71 1.55 1.51 -15.34
N THR A 72 2.33 2.60 -15.38
CA THR A 72 2.25 3.60 -16.45
C THR A 72 3.27 3.36 -17.56
N THR A 73 4.34 2.62 -17.24
CA THR A 73 5.31 2.13 -18.21
C THR A 73 5.54 0.66 -17.90
N ALA A 74 5.20 -0.20 -18.86
CA ALA A 74 5.41 -1.63 -18.74
C ALA A 74 6.85 -1.93 -18.37
N TRP A 75 7.03 -2.80 -17.38
CA TRP A 75 8.32 -3.42 -17.15
C TRP A 75 8.59 -4.41 -18.27
N ASN A 76 9.85 -4.54 -18.65
CA ASN A 76 10.25 -5.22 -19.88
C ASN A 76 11.36 -6.24 -19.67
N SER A 77 11.38 -6.94 -18.52
CA SER A 77 12.30 -8.06 -18.41
C SER A 77 11.83 -9.20 -19.30
N GLY A 78 12.79 -9.88 -19.94
CA GLY A 78 12.50 -10.87 -20.99
C GLY A 78 11.75 -12.12 -20.51
N THR A 79 11.47 -12.27 -19.21
CA THR A 79 10.80 -13.45 -18.66
C THR A 79 9.60 -13.10 -17.78
N SER A 80 9.77 -12.28 -16.74
CA SER A 80 8.64 -11.92 -15.87
C SER A 80 8.92 -10.67 -15.04
N ASP A 81 7.94 -9.78 -14.98
CA ASP A 81 7.95 -8.62 -14.09
C ASP A 81 6.79 -8.73 -13.11
N THR A 82 7.12 -8.96 -11.84
CA THR A 82 6.11 -9.19 -10.80
C THR A 82 6.32 -8.25 -9.62
N LEU A 83 5.21 -7.68 -9.16
CA LEU A 83 5.11 -6.93 -7.92
C LEU A 83 4.72 -7.87 -6.76
N SER A 84 5.40 -7.71 -5.64
CA SER A 84 5.01 -8.23 -4.33
C SER A 84 4.93 -7.09 -3.31
N VAL A 85 4.14 -7.32 -2.26
CA VAL A 85 4.00 -6.40 -1.13
C VAL A 85 4.12 -7.19 0.17
N GLY A 86 4.99 -6.75 1.07
CA GLY A 86 5.25 -7.44 2.34
C GLY A 86 5.96 -6.57 3.36
N VAL A 87 6.37 -7.18 4.48
CA VAL A 87 7.00 -6.50 5.63
C VAL A 87 8.51 -6.29 5.44
N THR A 88 9.07 -6.88 4.38
CA THR A 88 10.45 -6.68 3.91
C THR A 88 10.46 -6.52 2.40
N ALA A 89 11.54 -5.97 1.83
CA ALA A 89 11.74 -5.96 0.38
C ALA A 89 11.64 -7.38 -0.20
N GLY A 90 10.85 -7.54 -1.26
CA GLY A 90 10.52 -8.83 -1.88
C GLY A 90 9.54 -9.71 -1.09
N GLY A 91 9.11 -9.30 0.10
CA GLY A 91 8.12 -10.01 0.91
C GLY A 91 6.77 -10.14 0.21
N THR A 92 5.98 -11.14 0.61
CA THR A 92 4.71 -11.53 -0.02
C THR A 92 3.54 -11.55 0.95
N ASP A 93 3.72 -10.95 2.14
CA ASP A 93 2.77 -10.99 3.26
C ASP A 93 1.40 -10.41 2.91
N TYR A 94 1.35 -9.43 2.00
CA TYR A 94 0.13 -8.71 1.64
C TYR A 94 -0.25 -8.87 0.15
N ALA A 95 0.72 -9.03 -0.75
CA ALA A 95 0.46 -9.35 -2.16
C ALA A 95 1.64 -10.07 -2.80
N SER A 96 1.37 -10.88 -3.83
CA SER A 96 2.39 -11.65 -4.52
C SER A 96 2.03 -11.90 -5.98
N GLY A 97 3.03 -11.94 -6.86
CA GLY A 97 2.85 -12.39 -8.25
C GLY A 97 2.00 -11.47 -9.12
N VAL A 98 1.92 -10.18 -8.79
CA VAL A 98 1.11 -9.20 -9.52
C VAL A 98 1.87 -8.77 -10.76
N SER A 99 1.36 -9.05 -11.96
CA SER A 99 2.07 -8.69 -13.19
C SER A 99 2.20 -7.17 -13.36
N THR A 100 3.40 -6.71 -13.72
CA THR A 100 3.68 -5.31 -14.11
C THR A 100 4.22 -5.20 -15.55
N ALA A 101 4.11 -6.28 -16.32
CA ALA A 101 4.58 -6.35 -17.72
C ALA A 101 3.67 -5.61 -18.72
N THR A 102 2.49 -5.17 -18.28
CA THR A 102 1.54 -4.37 -19.07
C THR A 102 1.30 -3.02 -18.40
N ALA A 103 1.16 -1.97 -19.21
CA ALA A 103 0.79 -0.64 -18.71
C ALA A 103 -0.73 -0.59 -18.42
N GLU A 104 -1.10 -0.96 -17.21
CA GLU A 104 -2.49 -1.00 -16.75
C GLU A 104 -2.58 -0.85 -15.22
N ARG A 105 -3.81 -0.75 -14.71
CA ARG A 105 -4.09 -0.92 -13.28
C ARG A 105 -4.39 -2.39 -13.01
N VAL A 106 -3.65 -2.99 -12.08
CA VAL A 106 -3.92 -4.34 -11.56
C VAL A 106 -4.31 -4.26 -10.09
N ARG A 107 -5.32 -5.03 -9.70
CA ARG A 107 -5.64 -5.33 -8.30
C ARG A 107 -5.13 -6.73 -7.99
N PRO A 108 -4.29 -6.93 -6.96
CA PRO A 108 -3.83 -8.27 -6.60
C PRO A 108 -5.01 -9.19 -6.26
N THR A 109 -4.86 -10.47 -6.58
CA THR A 109 -5.73 -11.50 -6.01
C THR A 109 -5.09 -11.97 -4.71
N PHE A 110 -5.87 -11.95 -3.62
CA PHE A 110 -5.36 -12.25 -2.29
C PHE A 110 -5.66 -13.69 -1.89
N THR A 111 -4.67 -14.34 -1.26
CA THR A 111 -4.88 -15.59 -0.54
C THR A 111 -5.54 -15.34 0.82
N ALA A 112 -6.10 -16.38 1.44
CA ALA A 112 -6.67 -16.27 2.79
C ALA A 112 -5.65 -15.80 3.84
N ALA A 113 -4.38 -16.22 3.70
CA ALA A 113 -3.30 -15.79 4.60
C ALA A 113 -3.00 -14.29 4.44
N GLN A 114 -2.92 -13.79 3.20
CA GLN A 114 -2.73 -12.36 2.92
C GLN A 114 -3.89 -11.53 3.45
N LEU A 115 -5.14 -11.96 3.23
CA LEU A 115 -6.31 -11.28 3.78
C LEU A 115 -6.28 -11.24 5.31
N SER A 116 -5.88 -12.33 5.96
CA SER A 116 -5.73 -12.37 7.42
C SER A 116 -4.67 -11.39 7.92
N ALA A 117 -3.54 -11.27 7.22
CA ALA A 117 -2.48 -10.32 7.56
C ALA A 117 -2.89 -8.86 7.30
N MET A 118 -3.74 -8.62 6.30
CA MET A 118 -4.25 -7.29 5.96
C MET A 118 -5.30 -6.77 6.97
N LEU A 119 -5.96 -7.64 7.74
CA LEU A 119 -6.95 -7.22 8.75
C LEU A 119 -6.34 -6.36 9.85
N ASP A 120 -5.10 -6.66 10.24
CA ASP A 120 -4.33 -5.92 11.24
C ASP A 120 -2.83 -6.14 10.99
N ILE A 121 -2.11 -5.08 10.61
CA ILE A 121 -0.66 -5.16 10.37
C ILE A 121 0.17 -5.28 11.67
N GLY A 122 -0.46 -5.22 12.84
CA GLY A 122 0.20 -5.29 14.14
C GLY A 122 1.32 -4.25 14.25
N THR A 123 2.55 -4.70 14.51
CA THR A 123 3.76 -3.86 14.59
C THR A 123 4.49 -3.70 13.26
N ASN A 124 4.02 -4.30 12.17
CA ASN A 124 4.68 -4.26 10.86
C ASN A 124 4.36 -2.96 10.11
N THR A 125 4.82 -1.84 10.66
CA THR A 125 4.51 -0.49 10.14
C THR A 125 5.19 -0.20 8.81
N SER A 126 6.33 -0.84 8.53
CA SER A 126 7.05 -0.73 7.27
C SER A 126 6.50 -1.73 6.25
N VAL A 127 5.83 -1.22 5.22
CA VAL A 127 5.28 -2.01 4.12
C VAL A 127 6.10 -1.73 2.86
N TYR A 128 6.70 -2.77 2.29
CA TYR A 128 7.55 -2.68 1.12
C TYR A 128 6.80 -3.17 -0.11
N ALA A 129 6.67 -2.31 -1.12
CA ALA A 129 6.28 -2.71 -2.46
C ALA A 129 7.54 -2.98 -3.28
N THR A 130 7.60 -4.14 -3.95
CA THR A 130 8.80 -4.56 -4.67
C THR A 130 8.47 -5.15 -6.02
N VAL A 131 8.98 -4.55 -7.10
CA VAL A 131 8.97 -5.19 -8.43
C VAL A 131 10.26 -5.98 -8.58
N THR A 132 10.12 -7.25 -8.96
CA THR A 132 11.23 -8.17 -9.22
C THR A 132 11.20 -8.60 -10.70
N PRO A 133 11.92 -7.88 -11.57
CA PRO A 133 12.17 -8.29 -12.94
C PRO A 133 13.04 -9.56 -13.00
N SER A 134 12.75 -10.46 -13.95
CA SER A 134 13.50 -11.70 -14.16
C SER A 134 13.75 -11.96 -15.65
N GLY A 135 14.90 -12.57 -15.95
CA GLY A 135 15.39 -12.75 -17.31
C GLY A 135 16.40 -11.67 -17.69
N THR A 136 16.28 -11.14 -18.92
CA THR A 136 17.08 -9.98 -19.34
C THR A 136 16.77 -8.79 -18.43
N ALA A 137 17.80 -8.07 -17.98
CA ALA A 137 17.62 -6.89 -17.15
C ALA A 137 16.61 -5.94 -17.80
N ALA A 138 15.53 -5.63 -17.07
CA ALA A 138 14.58 -4.62 -17.52
C ALA A 138 15.34 -3.32 -17.77
N THR A 139 14.95 -2.55 -18.79
CA THR A 139 15.52 -1.23 -19.12
C THR A 139 14.48 -0.11 -19.01
N ALA A 140 13.22 -0.48 -18.84
CA ALA A 140 12.10 0.41 -18.61
C ALA A 140 11.16 -0.21 -17.56
N GLY A 141 10.33 0.62 -16.94
CA GLY A 141 9.36 0.18 -15.95
C GLY A 141 9.01 1.31 -14.99
N SER A 142 7.71 1.52 -14.78
CA SER A 142 7.21 2.46 -13.78
C SER A 142 5.85 2.00 -13.26
N THR A 143 5.79 1.66 -11.98
CA THR A 143 4.56 1.24 -11.28
C THR A 143 4.38 2.04 -10.01
N THR A 144 3.25 2.72 -9.88
CA THR A 144 2.82 3.35 -8.63
C THR A 144 1.96 2.37 -7.85
N VAL A 145 2.39 2.03 -6.64
CA VAL A 145 1.62 1.19 -5.73
C VAL A 145 0.87 2.08 -4.77
N THR A 146 -0.45 1.90 -4.69
CA THR A 146 -1.33 2.58 -3.73
C THR A 146 -1.80 1.59 -2.69
N ILE A 147 -1.59 1.91 -1.41
CA ILE A 147 -2.16 1.17 -0.29
C ILE A 147 -3.35 1.95 0.24
N LEU A 148 -4.54 1.34 0.18
CA LEU A 148 -5.73 1.84 0.86
C LEU A 148 -5.77 1.22 2.25
N TYR A 149 -5.83 2.05 3.29
CA TYR A 149 -5.79 1.58 4.66
C TYR A 149 -6.73 2.37 5.57
N VAL A 150 -7.09 1.75 6.68
CA VAL A 150 -7.87 2.36 7.74
C VAL A 150 -7.02 2.37 9.00
N GLN A 151 -6.91 3.54 9.63
CA GLN A 151 -6.30 3.65 10.95
C GLN A 151 -7.27 3.10 11.99
N THR A 152 -6.82 2.17 12.82
CA THR A 152 -7.57 1.71 13.97
C THR A 152 -6.97 2.27 15.25
N VAL A 153 -7.81 2.47 16.28
CA VAL A 153 -7.30 2.57 17.65
C VAL A 153 -6.89 1.17 18.05
N GLN A 154 -5.59 1.01 18.30
CA GLN A 154 -4.95 -0.17 18.89
C GLN A 154 -5.92 -0.99 19.77
N ALA A 155 -6.15 -2.25 19.42
CA ALA A 155 -6.55 -3.22 20.43
C ALA A 155 -5.36 -3.36 21.39
N ALA A 156 -5.56 -2.93 22.63
CA ALA A 156 -4.59 -3.09 23.71
C ALA A 156 -4.33 -4.57 23.99
#